data_AF-A0A8H7K1M4-F1
#
_entry.id   AF-A0A8H7K1M4-F1
#
_cell.length_a   1.000
_cell.length_b   1.000
_cell.length_c   1.000
_cell.angle_alpha   90.00
_cell.angle_beta   90.00
_cell.angle_gamma   90.00
#
_symmetry.space_group_name_H-M   'P 1'
#
loop_
_entity.id
_entity.type
_entity.pdbx_description
1 polymer ?
#
loop_
_entity_poly.entity_id
_entity_poly.type
_entity_poly.pdbx_seq_one_letter_code
_entity_poly.pdbx_strand_id
1 'polypeptide(L)'
;MKDDDVLTIVGAIGAILGIIFVAIRFYARHMTNNKIGWDDWCILISTIAVIGGDVLVVVANSMYPNSAEAASHKDPSYEYTKDDIHYTKLSFGATSIYFTTVSATKLSILLMYNRIFSISNSFRRQILLLISLTATFG
;
A
#
# COMPACT_ATOMS: atom_id res chain seq x y z
N MET A 1 26.61 4.12 6.14
CA MET A 1 25.23 4.31 5.64
C MET A 1 24.37 4.37 6.86
N LYS A 2 23.63 5.46 7.09
CA LYS A 2 22.69 5.50 8.23
C LYS A 2 21.52 4.57 7.90
N ASP A 3 20.91 3.96 8.91
CA ASP A 3 19.80 3.02 8.70
C ASP A 3 18.62 3.70 7.97
N ASP A 4 18.46 5.00 8.17
CA ASP A 4 17.46 5.85 7.49
C ASP A 4 17.65 5.89 5.95
N ASP A 5 18.91 5.84 5.49
CA ASP A 5 19.23 5.81 4.05
C ASP A 5 18.77 4.49 3.45
N VAL A 6 18.93 3.38 4.19
CA VAL A 6 18.54 2.03 3.75
C VAL A 6 17.02 1.96 3.56
N LEU A 7 16.25 2.45 4.53
CA LEU A 7 14.79 2.45 4.50
C LEU A 7 14.26 3.26 3.31
N THR A 8 14.86 4.43 3.05
CA THR A 8 14.47 5.29 1.94
C THR A 8 14.78 4.64 0.59
N ILE A 9 15.96 4.01 0.45
CA ILE A 9 16.35 3.29 -0.78
C ILE A 9 15.41 2.11 -1.04
N VAL A 10 15.09 1.32 -0.01
CA VAL A 10 14.19 0.17 -0.13
C VAL A 10 12.79 0.62 -0.55
N GLY A 11 12.26 1.69 0.05
CA GLY A 11 10.97 2.29 -0.34
C GLY A 11 10.96 2.76 -1.79
N ALA A 12 12.00 3.48 -2.22
CA ALA A 12 12.13 3.96 -3.60
C ALA A 12 12.17 2.81 -4.62
N ILE A 13 12.94 1.75 -4.35
CA ILE A 13 12.98 0.56 -5.21
C ILE A 13 11.60 -0.11 -5.25
N GLY A 14 10.92 -0.23 -4.10
CA GLY A 14 9.57 -0.78 -4.00
C GLY A 14 8.56 -0.01 -4.86
N ALA A 15 8.59 1.31 -4.81
CA ALA A 15 7.71 2.17 -5.61
C ALA A 15 7.97 2.00 -7.13
N ILE A 16 9.24 1.97 -7.56
CA ILE A 16 9.61 1.76 -8.96
C ILE A 16 9.10 0.40 -9.46
N LEU A 17 9.35 -0.66 -8.69
CA LEU A 17 8.84 -2.00 -9.02
C LEU A 17 7.31 -2.01 -9.08
N GLY A 18 6.63 -1.35 -8.15
CA GLY A 18 5.18 -1.20 -8.14
C GLY A 18 4.64 -0.59 -9.43
N ILE A 19 5.24 0.52 -9.89
CA ILE A 19 4.87 1.17 -11.16
C ILE A 19 5.09 0.22 -12.35
N ILE A 20 6.21 -0.49 -12.38
CA ILE A 20 6.51 -1.47 -13.45
C ILE A 20 5.45 -2.58 -13.47
N PHE A 21 5.10 -3.15 -12.31
CA PHE A 21 4.07 -4.20 -12.24
C PHE A 21 2.70 -3.71 -12.70
N VAL A 22 2.32 -2.48 -12.37
CA VAL A 22 1.07 -1.86 -12.85
C VAL A 22 1.13 -1.64 -14.36
N ALA A 23 2.24 -1.15 -14.89
CA ALA A 23 2.42 -0.97 -16.33
C ALA A 23 2.35 -2.31 -17.08
N ILE A 24 2.98 -3.37 -16.57
CA ILE A 24 2.87 -4.73 -17.10
C ILE A 24 1.41 -5.20 -17.06
N ARG A 25 0.66 -4.89 -16.00
CA ARG A 25 -0.75 -5.25 -15.88
C ARG A 25 -1.62 -4.57 -16.95
N PHE A 26 -1.40 -3.28 -17.19
CA PHE A 26 -2.05 -2.55 -18.29
C PHE A 26 -1.65 -3.10 -19.66
N TYR A 27 -0.37 -3.41 -19.86
CA TYR A 27 0.14 -4.00 -21.09
C TYR A 27 -0.45 -5.38 -21.38
N ALA A 28 -0.49 -6.26 -20.38
CA ALA A 28 -1.10 -7.59 -20.49
C ALA A 28 -2.61 -7.50 -20.81
N ARG A 29 -3.29 -6.46 -20.32
CA ARG A 29 -4.71 -6.20 -20.66
C ARG A 29 -4.89 -5.68 -22.08
N HIS A 30 -4.02 -4.80 -22.54
CA HIS A 30 -4.01 -4.36 -23.92
C HIS A 30 -3.82 -5.56 -24.86
N MET A 31 -2.92 -6.47 -24.52
CA MET A 31 -2.64 -7.69 -25.29
C MET A 31 -3.80 -8.70 -25.28
N THR A 32 -4.58 -8.76 -24.20
CA THR A 32 -5.75 -9.65 -24.08
C THR A 32 -7.06 -9.04 -24.61
N ASN A 33 -7.01 -7.86 -25.24
CA ASN A 33 -8.16 -7.15 -25.82
C ASN A 33 -9.37 -6.99 -24.87
N ASN A 34 -9.09 -6.98 -23.57
CA ASN A 34 -10.14 -6.96 -22.56
C ASN A 34 -10.47 -5.50 -22.21
N LYS A 35 -11.76 -5.14 -22.21
CA LYS A 35 -12.19 -3.76 -21.87
C LYS A 35 -11.64 -3.35 -20.50
N ILE A 36 -11.08 -2.14 -20.44
CA ILE A 36 -10.61 -1.48 -19.21
C ILE A 36 -11.76 -1.51 -18.20
N GLY A 37 -11.52 -2.18 -17.08
CA GLY A 37 -12.52 -2.37 -16.03
C GLY A 37 -12.27 -1.43 -14.85
N TRP A 38 -13.27 -1.31 -13.97
CA TRP A 38 -13.12 -0.64 -12.67
C TRP A 38 -11.93 -1.15 -11.86
N ASP A 39 -11.57 -2.41 -12.07
CA ASP A 39 -10.41 -3.05 -11.47
C ASP A 39 -9.06 -2.38 -11.82
N ASP A 40 -8.91 -1.85 -13.04
CA ASP A 40 -7.69 -1.14 -13.47
C ASP A 40 -7.54 0.23 -12.78
N TRP A 41 -8.67 0.87 -12.50
CA TRP A 41 -8.68 2.12 -11.75
C TRP A 41 -8.40 1.88 -10.28
N CYS A 42 -8.93 0.80 -9.69
CA CYS A 42 -8.63 0.43 -8.30
C CYS A 42 -7.14 0.19 -8.08
N ILE A 43 -6.46 -0.54 -8.98
CA ILE A 43 -5.01 -0.77 -8.84
C ILE A 43 -4.21 0.51 -9.06
N LEU A 44 -4.60 1.37 -10.01
CA LEU A 44 -3.91 2.64 -10.25
C LEU A 44 -4.03 3.58 -9.04
N ILE A 45 -5.23 3.72 -8.48
CA ILE A 45 -5.49 4.52 -7.28
C ILE A 45 -4.72 3.95 -6.09
N SER A 46 -4.67 2.62 -5.96
CA SER A 46 -3.87 1.94 -4.93
C SER A 46 -2.40 2.30 -5.05
N THR A 47 -1.81 2.18 -6.25
CA THR A 47 -0.40 2.51 -6.45
C THR A 47 -0.09 3.98 -6.15
N ILE A 48 -0.96 4.90 -6.56
CA ILE A 48 -0.82 6.33 -6.22
C ILE A 48 -0.90 6.54 -4.70
N ALA A 49 -1.83 5.86 -4.02
CA ALA A 49 -1.99 5.96 -2.57
C ALA A 49 -0.77 5.44 -1.80
N VAL A 50 -0.16 4.33 -2.23
CA VAL A 50 1.09 3.82 -1.65
C VAL A 50 2.24 4.80 -1.88
N ILE A 51 2.39 5.35 -3.09
CA ILE A 51 3.44 6.35 -3.36
C ILE A 51 3.23 7.59 -2.48
N GLY A 52 1.98 8.04 -2.32
CA GLY A 52 1.65 9.15 -1.43
C GLY A 52 1.97 8.85 0.03
N GLY A 53 1.70 7.63 0.50
CA GLY A 53 2.06 7.16 1.84
C GLY A 53 3.58 7.13 2.06
N ASP A 54 4.34 6.60 1.10
CA ASP A 54 5.80 6.55 1.16
C ASP A 54 6.40 7.95 1.23
N VAL A 55 5.91 8.90 0.41
CA VAL A 55 6.34 10.31 0.47
C VAL A 55 6.04 10.90 1.84
N LEU A 56 4.87 10.61 2.42
CA LEU A 56 4.49 11.11 3.74
C LEU A 56 5.47 10.63 4.82
N VAL A 57 5.87 9.36 4.75
CA VAL A 57 6.85 8.76 5.68
C VAL A 57 8.22 9.38 5.49
N VAL A 58 8.68 9.58 4.25
CA VAL A 58 9.98 10.23 3.98
C VAL A 58 9.99 11.66 4.49
N VAL A 59 8.91 12.42 4.28
CA VAL A 59 8.78 13.79 4.81
C VAL A 59 8.77 13.80 6.33
N ALA A 60 8.03 12.89 6.97
CA ALA A 60 7.99 12.77 8.42
C ALA A 60 9.38 12.48 9.01
N ASN A 61 10.15 11.57 8.42
CA ASN A 61 11.51 11.26 8.85
C ASN A 61 12.51 12.39 8.55
N SER A 62 12.35 13.09 7.42
CA SER A 62 13.19 14.23 7.05
C SER A 62 13.00 15.43 7.99
N MET A 63 11.77 15.72 8.41
CA MET A 63 11.48 16.86 9.27
C MET A 63 11.70 16.56 10.75
N TYR A 64 11.57 15.29 11.16
CA TYR A 64 11.64 14.87 12.56
C TYR A 64 12.57 13.65 12.77
N PRO A 65 13.89 13.79 12.52
CA PRO A 65 14.81 12.66 12.52
C PRO A 65 14.96 11.97 13.89
N ASN A 66 14.85 12.71 14.99
CA ASN A 66 14.98 12.15 16.34
C ASN A 66 13.65 11.60 16.90
N SER A 67 12.52 11.93 16.26
CA SER A 67 11.19 11.55 16.74
C SER A 67 10.83 10.11 16.42
N ALA A 68 11.46 9.51 15.40
CA ALA A 68 11.34 8.08 15.10
C ALA A 68 11.93 7.21 16.23
N GLU A 69 13.07 7.61 16.77
CA GLU A 69 13.68 6.97 17.94
C GLU A 69 12.85 7.25 19.20
N ALA A 70 12.42 8.49 19.45
CA ALA A 70 11.56 8.85 20.57
C ALA A 70 10.25 8.03 20.63
N ALA A 71 9.60 7.81 19.48
CA ALA A 71 8.41 6.96 19.38
C ALA A 71 8.68 5.48 19.67
N SER A 72 9.92 5.02 19.52
CA SER A 72 10.35 3.63 19.74
C SER A 72 10.89 3.37 21.16
N HIS A 73 11.17 4.42 21.94
CA HIS A 73 11.68 4.29 23.31
C HIS A 73 10.60 3.75 24.25
N LYS A 74 10.95 2.69 24.99
CA LYS A 74 10.14 2.06 26.05
C LYS A 74 10.35 2.70 27.43
N ASP A 75 10.99 3.88 27.48
CA ASP A 75 11.29 4.53 28.74
C ASP A 75 10.03 5.24 29.27
N PRO A 76 9.43 4.79 30.38
CA PRO A 76 8.19 5.35 30.90
C PRO A 76 8.34 6.79 31.42
N SER A 77 9.57 7.31 31.48
CA SER A 77 9.88 8.67 31.93
C SER A 77 10.01 9.70 30.80
N TYR A 78 9.90 9.28 29.53
CA TYR A 78 10.07 10.18 28.39
C TYR A 78 8.88 11.12 28.23
N GLU A 79 9.12 12.43 28.38
CA GLU A 79 8.11 13.44 28.05
C GLU A 79 8.06 13.66 26.54
N TYR A 80 6.96 13.23 25.92
CA TYR A 80 6.71 13.45 24.50
C TYR A 80 6.70 14.93 24.14
N THR A 81 7.55 15.32 23.20
CA THR A 81 7.59 16.67 22.68
C THR A 81 6.46 16.87 21.65
N LYS A 82 6.07 18.12 21.39
CA LYS A 82 5.05 18.44 20.36
C LYS A 82 5.40 17.84 19.00
N ASP A 83 6.69 17.80 18.65
CA ASP A 83 7.21 17.24 17.40
C ASP A 83 6.98 15.72 17.29
N ASP A 84 7.10 14.97 18.40
CA ASP A 84 6.86 13.52 18.42
C ASP A 84 5.38 13.18 18.22
N ILE A 85 4.49 14.04 18.73
CA ILE A 85 3.04 13.92 18.53
C ILE A 85 2.71 14.17 17.04
N HIS A 86 3.35 15.15 16.40
CA HIS A 86 3.16 15.42 14.97
C HIS A 86 3.68 14.27 14.10
N TYR A 87 4.87 13.74 14.40
CA TYR A 87 5.43 12.57 13.73
C TYR A 87 4.50 11.35 13.87
N THR A 88 4.02 11.05 15.08
CA THR A 88 3.14 9.90 15.33
C THR A 88 1.80 10.01 14.57
N LYS A 89 1.22 11.21 14.48
CA LYS A 89 0.00 11.44 13.69
C LYS A 89 0.22 11.18 12.20
N LEU A 90 1.35 11.64 11.65
CA LEU A 90 1.70 11.42 10.24
C LEU A 90 1.95 9.94 9.97
N SER A 91 2.73 9.27 10.82
CA SER A 91 3.02 7.83 10.70
C SER A 91 1.77 6.97 10.84
N PHE A 92 0.85 7.33 11.73
CA PHE A 92 -0.45 6.66 11.86
C PHE A 92 -1.27 6.80 10.57
N GLY A 93 -1.36 8.02 10.03
CA GLY A 93 -2.04 8.28 8.77
C GLY A 93 -1.45 7.50 7.59
N ALA A 94 -0.12 7.46 7.46
CA ALA A 94 0.56 6.67 6.45
C ALA A 94 0.27 5.16 6.60
N THR A 95 0.24 4.65 7.83
CA THR A 95 -0.07 3.24 8.11
C THR A 95 -1.52 2.90 7.73
N SER A 96 -2.48 3.78 8.01
CA SER A 96 -3.87 3.58 7.57
C SER A 96 -4.00 3.54 6.05
N ILE A 97 -3.33 4.44 5.34
CA ILE A 97 -3.30 4.45 3.87
C ILE A 97 -2.67 3.17 3.33
N TYR A 98 -1.60 2.68 3.97
CA TYR A 98 -0.96 1.42 3.62
C TYR A 98 -1.92 0.23 3.71
N PHE A 99 -2.65 0.07 4.82
CA PHE A 99 -3.62 -1.01 4.98
C PHE A 99 -4.70 -0.98 3.91
N THR A 100 -5.32 0.19 3.68
CA THR A 100 -6.33 0.35 2.63
C THR A 100 -5.77 -0.01 1.25
N THR A 101 -4.54 0.39 0.97
CA THR A 101 -3.89 0.14 -0.33
C THR A 101 -3.57 -1.33 -0.55
N VAL A 102 -3.06 -2.02 0.46
CA VAL A 102 -2.79 -3.46 0.40
C VAL A 102 -4.09 -4.23 0.19
N SER A 103 -5.15 -3.85 0.88
CA SER A 103 -6.49 -4.44 0.74
C SER A 103 -7.07 -4.21 -0.65
N ALA A 104 -6.96 -3.01 -1.19
CA ALA A 104 -7.39 -2.68 -2.55
C ALA A 104 -6.56 -3.41 -3.63
N THR A 105 -5.27 -3.61 -3.40
CA THR A 105 -4.41 -4.41 -4.29
C THR A 105 -4.83 -5.88 -4.32
N LYS A 106 -5.08 -6.48 -3.15
CA LYS A 106 -5.60 -7.86 -3.03
C LYS A 106 -6.96 -8.00 -3.72
N LEU A 107 -7.86 -7.03 -3.49
CA LEU A 107 -9.16 -6.97 -4.15
C LEU A 107 -9.01 -6.95 -5.67
N SER A 108 -8.07 -6.16 -6.18
CA SER A 108 -7.85 -6.04 -7.62
C SER A 108 -7.33 -7.33 -8.26
N ILE A 109 -6.44 -8.02 -7.55
CA ILE A 109 -5.95 -9.34 -7.99
C ILE A 109 -7.11 -10.34 -8.00
N LEU A 110 -7.92 -10.40 -6.94
CA LEU A 110 -9.06 -11.31 -6.84
C LEU A 110 -10.13 -11.06 -7.92
N LEU A 111 -10.44 -9.80 -8.22
CA LEU A 111 -11.37 -9.43 -9.30
C LEU A 111 -10.85 -9.85 -10.67
N MET A 112 -9.54 -9.72 -10.91
CA MET A 112 -8.91 -10.23 -12.13
C MET A 112 -9.00 -11.77 -12.22
N TYR A 113 -8.71 -12.49 -11.13
CA TYR A 113 -8.86 -13.95 -11.10
C TYR A 113 -10.31 -14.38 -11.33
N ASN A 114 -11.29 -13.65 -10.79
CA ASN A 114 -12.71 -13.90 -11.04
C ASN A 114 -12.98 -13.84 -12.55
N ARG A 115 -12.53 -12.77 -13.20
CA ARG A 115 -12.83 -12.54 -14.61
C ARG A 115 -12.15 -13.54 -15.55
N ILE A 116 -10.91 -13.94 -15.27
CA ILE A 116 -10.14 -14.88 -16.12
C ILE A 116 -10.58 -16.33 -15.91
N PHE A 117 -10.80 -16.76 -14.67
CA PHE A 117 -11.03 -18.16 -14.31
C PHE A 117 -12.48 -18.47 -13.89
N SER A 118 -13.48 -17.63 -14.22
CA SER A 118 -14.91 -17.87 -13.89
C SER A 118 -15.57 -19.09 -14.55
N ILE A 119 -14.78 -20.01 -15.13
CA ILE A 119 -15.26 -21.20 -15.83
C ILE A 119 -15.98 -22.18 -14.88
N SER A 120 -15.68 -22.17 -13.57
CA SER A 120 -16.36 -23.03 -12.58
C SER A 120 -17.12 -22.26 -11.49
N ASN A 121 -18.35 -22.68 -11.20
CA ASN A 121 -19.22 -22.05 -10.22
C ASN A 121 -18.66 -22.12 -8.78
N SER A 122 -17.93 -23.18 -8.44
CA SER A 122 -17.29 -23.33 -7.13
C SER A 122 -16.16 -22.31 -6.91
N PHE A 123 -15.34 -22.07 -7.94
CA PHE A 123 -14.26 -21.08 -7.90
C PHE A 123 -14.80 -19.66 -7.77
N ARG A 124 -15.93 -19.37 -8.44
CA ARG A 124 -16.60 -18.06 -8.36
C ARG A 124 -17.09 -17.73 -6.94
N ARG A 125 -17.62 -18.72 -6.21
CA ARG A 125 -18.04 -18.55 -4.80
C ARG A 125 -16.83 -18.34 -3.87
N GLN A 126 -15.74 -19.07 -4.08
CA GLN A 126 -14.50 -18.89 -3.30
C GLN A 126 -13.92 -17.48 -3.48
N ILE A 127 -13.90 -16.95 -4.71
CA ILE A 127 -13.41 -15.59 -4.95
C ILE A 127 -14.32 -14.53 -4.31
N LEU A 128 -15.64 -14.69 -4.39
CA LEU A 128 -16.56 -13.76 -3.73
C LEU A 128 -16.37 -13.75 -2.20
N LEU A 129 -16.16 -14.91 -1.59
CA LEU A 129 -15.84 -15.01 -0.16
C LEU A 129 -14.52 -14.32 0.17
N LEU A 130 -13.48 -14.50 -0.65
CA LEU A 130 -12.19 -13.85 -0.46
C LEU A 130 -12.28 -12.33 -0.65
N ILE A 131 -13.11 -11.85 -1.57
CA ILE A 131 -13.40 -10.42 -1.77
C ILE A 131 -14.07 -9.85 -0.52
N SER A 132 -15.12 -10.51 -0.02
CA SER A 132 -15.83 -10.08 1.20
C SER A 132 -14.90 -10.07 2.41
N LEU A 133 -14.10 -11.11 2.58
CA LEU A 133 -13.13 -11.21 3.67
C LEU A 133 -12.10 -10.07 3.61
N THR A 134 -11.54 -9.83 2.41
CA THR A 134 -10.54 -8.76 2.21
C THR A 134 -11.14 -7.38 2.44
N ALA A 135 -12.41 -7.16 2.10
CA ALA A 135 -13.11 -5.91 2.37
C ALA A 135 -13.42 -5.69 3.86
N THR A 136 -13.63 -6.77 4.63
CA THR A 136 -13.91 -6.68 6.08
C THR A 136 -12.66 -6.57 6.96
N PHE A 137 -11.53 -7.13 6.50
CA PHE A 137 -10.26 -7.16 7.25
C PHE A 137 -9.25 -6.12 6.78
N GLY A 138 -9.67 -5.25 5.86
CA GLY A 138 -8.80 -4.36 5.12
C GLY A 138 -8.77 -2.92 5.58
#